data_AF-A0A4S4N3X5-F1
#
_entry.id   AF-A0A4S4N3X5-F1
#
_cell.length_a   1.000
_cell.length_b   1.000
_cell.length_c   1.000
_cell.angle_alpha   90.00
_cell.angle_beta   90.00
_cell.angle_gamma   90.00
#
_symmetry.space_group_name_H-M   'P 1'
#
loop_
_entity.id
_entity.type
_entity.pdbx_description
1 polymer ?
#
loop_
_entity_poly.entity_id
_entity_poly.type
_entity_poly.pdbx_seq_one_letter_code
_entity_poly.pdbx_strand_id
1 'polypeptide(L)'
;MYRLAERLGLPELKEQAQASLKSCLTESNIVDELFSDFTWRYPDILRMETEVFYQHSTDPSVTSAMRRVFARIAKGELAHSDVVLEVLFGKLTEHLMPPRPPARA
;
A
#
# COMPACT_ATOMS: atom_id res chain seq x y z
N MET A 1 -7.00 -4.00 15.66
CA MET A 1 -6.45 -3.14 16.73
C MET A 1 -6.24 -1.70 16.26
N TYR A 2 -5.54 -1.47 15.14
CA TYR A 2 -5.28 -0.12 14.61
C TYR A 2 -6.53 0.77 14.52
N ARG A 3 -7.63 0.27 13.93
CA ARG A 3 -8.91 1.00 13.84
C ARG A 3 -9.44 1.49 15.19
N LEU A 4 -9.24 0.70 16.25
CA LEU A 4 -9.70 1.03 17.59
C LEU A 4 -8.83 2.14 18.19
N ALA A 5 -7.51 2.00 18.08
CA ALA A 5 -6.56 3.00 18.56
C ALA A 5 -6.77 4.37 17.89
N GLU A 6 -6.99 4.38 16.57
CA GLU A 6 -7.34 5.60 15.82
C GLU A 6 -8.62 6.25 16.37
N ARG A 7 -9.69 5.46 16.52
CA ARG A 7 -10.99 5.97 17.00
C ARG A 7 -10.95 6.50 18.42
N LEU A 8 -10.09 5.94 19.27
CA LEU A 8 -9.93 6.35 20.67
C LEU A 8 -8.85 7.43 20.85
N GLY A 9 -8.15 7.84 19.78
CA GLY A 9 -7.07 8.82 19.87
C GLY A 9 -5.89 8.33 20.72
N LEU A 10 -5.53 7.05 20.63
CA LEU A 10 -4.45 6.42 21.38
C LEU A 10 -3.21 6.26 20.49
N PRO A 11 -2.31 7.27 20.42
CA PRO A 11 -1.22 7.31 19.43
C PRO A 11 -0.22 6.16 19.60
N GLU A 12 0.19 5.85 20.83
CA GLU A 12 1.15 4.78 21.13
C GLU A 12 0.60 3.41 20.70
N LEU A 13 -0.68 3.14 20.99
CA LEU A 13 -1.34 1.90 20.58
C LEU A 13 -1.54 1.84 19.06
N LYS A 14 -1.80 2.98 18.41
CA LYS A 14 -1.92 3.09 16.95
C LYS A 14 -0.59 2.70 16.31
N GLU A 15 0.51 3.25 16.80
CA GLU A 15 1.86 2.96 16.32
C GLU A 15 2.25 1.50 16.52
N GLN A 16 2.02 0.95 17.72
CA GLN A 16 2.27 -0.48 18.00
C GLN A 16 1.43 -1.39 17.10
N ALA A 17 0.15 -1.05 16.88
CA ALA A 17 -0.71 -1.80 15.98
C ALA A 17 -0.23 -1.71 14.52
N GLN A 18 0.26 -0.56 14.08
CA GLN A 18 0.85 -0.38 12.75
C GLN A 18 2.12 -1.22 12.57
N ALA A 19 3.01 -1.21 13.57
CA ALA A 19 4.23 -2.01 13.55
C ALA A 19 3.92 -3.51 13.49
N SER A 20 2.92 -3.95 14.27
CA SER A 20 2.45 -5.33 14.22
C SER A 20 1.85 -5.69 12.85
N LEU A 21 1.00 -4.84 12.27
CA LEU A 21 0.48 -5.04 10.91
C LEU A 21 1.62 -5.18 9.90
N LYS A 22 2.60 -4.27 9.93
CA LYS A 22 3.78 -4.30 9.05
C LYS A 22 4.55 -5.62 9.17
N SER A 23 4.73 -6.14 10.39
CA SER A 23 5.45 -7.41 10.62
C SER A 23 4.74 -8.64 10.07
N CYS A 24 3.44 -8.55 9.79
CA CYS A 24 2.64 -9.63 9.21
C CYS A 24 2.62 -9.58 7.67
N LEU A 25 3.15 -8.54 7.04
CA LEU A 25 3.17 -8.40 5.59
C LEU A 25 4.28 -9.27 4.98
N THR A 26 3.93 -9.98 3.91
CA THR A 26 4.79 -10.90 3.18
C THR A 26 4.54 -10.75 1.68
N GLU A 27 5.44 -11.28 0.85
CA GLU A 27 5.27 -11.37 -0.60
C GLU A 27 3.97 -12.08 -1.01
N SER A 28 3.49 -13.00 -0.18
CA SER A 28 2.29 -13.80 -0.45
C SER A 28 0.97 -13.10 -0.13
N ASN A 29 0.96 -12.10 0.76
CA ASN A 29 -0.27 -11.41 1.17
C ASN A 29 -0.31 -9.92 0.81
N ILE A 30 0.83 -9.28 0.53
CA ILE A 30 0.91 -7.82 0.42
C ILE A 30 -0.04 -7.23 -0.63
N VAL A 31 -0.25 -7.94 -1.73
CA VAL A 31 -1.16 -7.52 -2.79
C VAL A 31 -2.62 -7.60 -2.35
N ASP A 32 -3.00 -8.65 -1.61
CA ASP A 32 -4.37 -8.77 -1.12
C ASP A 32 -4.66 -7.77 0.02
N GLU A 33 -3.66 -7.48 0.87
CA GLU A 33 -3.74 -6.45 1.92
C GLU A 33 -3.89 -5.05 1.32
N LEU A 34 -3.07 -4.68 0.33
CA LEU A 34 -3.12 -3.37 -0.35
C LEU A 34 -4.53 -3.04 -0.88
N PHE A 35 -5.20 -4.04 -1.45
CA PHE A 35 -6.53 -3.91 -2.04
C PHE A 35 -7.66 -4.34 -1.09
N SER A 36 -7.36 -4.49 0.19
CA SER A 36 -8.36 -4.78 1.20
C SER A 36 -9.25 -3.55 1.47
N ASP A 37 -10.46 -3.78 1.96
CA ASP A 37 -11.32 -2.70 2.46
C ASP A 37 -10.68 -1.90 3.60
N PHE A 38 -9.67 -2.46 4.27
CA PHE A 38 -9.00 -1.77 5.36
C PHE A 38 -8.13 -0.64 4.83
N THR A 39 -7.23 -0.95 3.91
CA THR A 39 -6.07 -0.12 3.57
C THR A 39 -6.45 1.25 3.02
N TRP A 40 -7.40 1.32 2.08
CA TRP A 40 -7.78 2.59 1.46
C TRP A 40 -8.33 3.64 2.46
N ARG A 41 -8.89 3.19 3.59
CA ARG A 41 -9.45 4.08 4.63
C ARG A 41 -8.39 4.73 5.51
N TYR A 42 -7.17 4.22 5.50
CA TYR A 42 -6.11 4.65 6.41
C TYR A 42 -4.85 5.00 5.60
N PRO A 43 -4.67 6.26 5.20
CA PRO A 43 -3.55 6.68 4.35
C PRO A 43 -2.16 6.30 4.90
N ASP A 44 -2.00 6.28 6.23
CA ASP A 44 -0.75 5.84 6.87
C ASP A 44 -0.46 4.35 6.63
N ILE A 45 -1.51 3.52 6.64
CA ILE A 45 -1.41 2.09 6.34
C ILE A 45 -1.14 1.89 4.86
N LEU A 46 -1.88 2.58 3.98
CA LEU A 46 -1.66 2.50 2.53
C LEU A 46 -0.22 2.86 2.15
N ARG A 47 0.33 3.95 2.71
CA ARG A 47 1.74 4.32 2.47
C ARG A 47 2.72 3.24 2.95
N MET A 48 2.47 2.67 4.13
CA MET A 48 3.31 1.62 4.72
C MET A 48 3.27 0.31 3.93
N GLU A 49 2.08 -0.14 3.52
CA GLU A 49 1.91 -1.32 2.66
C GLU A 49 2.49 -1.10 1.27
N THR A 50 2.33 0.11 0.70
CA THR A 50 2.95 0.47 -0.58
C THR A 50 4.47 0.34 -0.52
N GLU A 51 5.11 0.81 0.55
CA GLU A 51 6.56 0.61 0.76
C GLU A 51 6.94 -0.88 0.78
N VAL A 52 6.21 -1.71 1.53
CA VAL A 52 6.49 -3.16 1.59
C VAL A 52 6.26 -3.82 0.23
N PHE A 53 5.22 -3.43 -0.51
CA PHE A 53 4.98 -3.92 -1.86
C PHE A 53 6.17 -3.68 -2.80
N TYR A 54 6.76 -2.47 -2.78
CA TYR A 54 7.93 -2.19 -3.60
C TYR A 54 9.13 -3.05 -3.25
N GLN A 55 9.32 -3.37 -1.97
CA GLN A 55 10.40 -4.25 -1.48
C GLN A 55 10.25 -5.68 -2.02
N HIS A 56 9.01 -6.15 -2.23
CA HIS A 56 8.71 -7.49 -2.77
C HIS A 56 8.33 -7.48 -4.25
N SER A 57 8.41 -6.34 -4.95
CA SER A 57 7.84 -6.16 -6.30
C SER A 57 8.44 -7.08 -7.37
N THR A 58 9.66 -7.59 -7.16
CA THR A 58 10.32 -8.54 -8.05
C THR A 58 9.94 -10.00 -7.79
N ASP A 59 9.17 -10.28 -6.74
CA ASP A 59 8.75 -11.63 -6.39
C ASP A 59 7.68 -12.14 -7.40
N PRO A 60 7.83 -13.37 -7.95
CA PRO A 60 6.85 -13.94 -8.86
C PRO A 60 5.44 -14.08 -8.26
N SER A 61 5.33 -14.31 -6.95
CA SER A 61 4.05 -14.44 -6.26
C SER A 61 3.28 -13.10 -6.25
N VAL A 62 4.00 -12.00 -6.00
CA VAL A 62 3.47 -10.63 -6.08
C VAL A 62 2.99 -10.32 -7.50
N THR A 63 3.80 -10.65 -8.51
CA THR A 63 3.42 -10.46 -9.92
C THR A 63 2.14 -11.24 -10.28
N SER A 64 2.05 -12.50 -9.83
CA SER A 64 0.87 -13.33 -10.03
C SER A 64 -0.37 -12.76 -9.32
N ALA A 65 -0.21 -12.28 -8.08
CA ALA A 65 -1.29 -11.66 -7.32
C ALA A 65 -1.79 -10.37 -7.98
N MET A 66 -0.89 -9.52 -8.47
CA MET A 66 -1.26 -8.30 -9.20
C MET A 66 -2.08 -8.61 -10.45
N ARG A 67 -1.72 -9.65 -11.21
CA ARG A 67 -2.52 -10.09 -12.37
C ARG A 67 -3.95 -10.49 -11.97
N ARG A 68 -4.11 -11.20 -10.84
CA ARG A 68 -5.43 -11.55 -10.31
C ARG A 68 -6.22 -10.31 -9.91
N VAL A 69 -5.60 -9.38 -9.18
CA VAL A 69 -6.22 -8.12 -8.76
C VAL A 69 -6.66 -7.28 -9.96
N PHE A 70 -5.81 -7.11 -10.98
CA PHE A 70 -6.19 -6.35 -12.18
C PHE A 70 -7.40 -6.97 -12.89
N ALA A 71 -7.50 -8.29 -12.96
CA ALA A 71 -8.68 -8.95 -13.52
C ALA A 71 -9.95 -8.64 -12.72
N ARG A 72 -9.87 -8.54 -11.39
CA ARG A 72 -10.99 -8.14 -10.51
C ARG A 72 -11.36 -6.67 -10.67
N ILE A 73 -10.36 -5.79 -10.79
CA ILE A 73 -10.57 -4.35 -11.06
C ILE A 73 -11.31 -4.17 -12.40
N ALA A 74 -10.86 -4.84 -13.46
CA ALA A 74 -11.49 -4.77 -14.78
C ALA A 74 -12.94 -5.23 -14.78
N LYS A 75 -13.32 -6.10 -13.84
CA LYS A 75 -14.71 -6.56 -13.62
C LYS A 75 -15.52 -5.65 -12.70
N GLY A 76 -14.91 -4.62 -12.11
CA GLY A 76 -15.56 -3.73 -11.14
C GLY A 76 -15.75 -4.34 -9.76
N GLU A 77 -15.01 -5.39 -9.41
CA GLU A 77 -15.18 -6.15 -8.15
C GLU A 77 -14.43 -5.53 -6.96
N LEU A 78 -13.56 -4.54 -7.21
CA LEU A 78 -12.74 -3.87 -6.20
C LEU A 78 -13.07 -2.39 -6.16
N ALA A 79 -14.00 -2.03 -5.27
CA ALA A 79 -14.32 -0.65 -4.96
C ALA A 79 -13.08 0.08 -4.39
N HIS A 80 -12.95 1.37 -4.69
CA HIS A 80 -11.84 2.22 -4.20
C HIS A 80 -10.44 1.76 -4.65
N SER A 81 -10.35 0.90 -5.68
CA SER A 81 -9.07 0.46 -6.24
C SER A 81 -8.31 1.60 -6.91
N ASP A 82 -9.00 2.65 -7.36
CA ASP A 82 -8.43 3.89 -7.87
C ASP A 82 -7.45 4.54 -6.88
N VAL A 83 -7.83 4.63 -5.60
CA VAL A 83 -6.98 5.24 -4.55
C VAL A 83 -5.67 4.47 -4.38
N VAL A 84 -5.75 3.13 -4.39
CA VAL A 84 -4.57 2.27 -4.25
C VAL A 84 -3.68 2.39 -5.49
N LEU A 85 -4.27 2.37 -6.69
CA LEU A 85 -3.54 2.53 -7.94
C LEU A 85 -2.87 3.89 -8.04
N GLU A 86 -3.53 4.98 -7.64
CA GLU A 86 -2.96 6.33 -7.64
C GLU A 86 -1.68 6.40 -6.81
N VAL A 87 -1.68 5.82 -5.60
CA VAL A 87 -0.50 5.82 -4.72
C VAL A 87 0.62 4.94 -5.29
N LEU A 88 0.30 3.75 -5.82
CA LEU A 88 1.29 2.90 -6.47
C LEU A 88 1.91 3.60 -7.69
N PHE A 89 1.09 4.08 -8.63
CA PHE A 89 1.62 4.74 -9.82
C PHE A 89 2.35 6.04 -9.48
N GLY A 90 1.86 6.82 -8.53
CA GLY A 90 2.54 8.02 -8.02
C GLY A 90 3.97 7.70 -7.56
N LYS A 91 4.12 6.69 -6.71
CA LYS A 91 5.44 6.26 -6.24
C LYS A 91 6.35 5.71 -7.34
N LEU A 92 5.79 4.97 -8.30
CA LEU A 92 6.54 4.53 -9.47
C LEU A 92 7.06 5.72 -10.28
N THR A 93 6.23 6.74 -10.49
CA THR A 93 6.63 7.95 -11.22
C THR A 93 7.71 8.74 -10.50
N GLU A 94 7.65 8.85 -9.18
CA GLU A 94 8.72 9.47 -8.38
C GLU A 94 10.06 8.73 -8.54
N HIS A 95 10.02 7.40 -8.66
CA HIS A 95 11.22 6.59 -8.86
C HIS A 95 11.77 6.67 -10.29
N LEU A 96 10.89 6.68 -11.30
CA LEU A 96 11.27 6.74 -12.71
C LEU A 96 11.66 8.17 -13.17
N MET A 97 11.09 9.19 -12.55
CA MET A 97 11.29 10.60 -12.87
C MET A 97 11.66 11.38 -11.60
N PRO A 98 12.88 11.20 -11.06
CA PRO A 98 13.32 11.95 -9.90
C PRO A 98 13.27 13.46 -10.23
N PRO A 99 12.87 14.32 -9.28
CA PRO A 99 12.78 15.75 -9.51
C PRO A 99 14.12 16.29 -10.00
N ARG A 100 14.07 17.13 -11.06
CA ARG A 100 15.28 17.77 -11.62
C ARG A 100 16.04 18.46 -10.49
N PRO A 101 17.36 18.23 -10.33
CA PRO A 101 18.13 18.94 -9.33
C PRO A 101 18.00 20.45 -9.55
N PRO A 102 17.95 21.25 -8.47
CA PRO A 102 17.82 22.70 -8.59
C PRO A 102 18.97 23.23 -9.46
N ALA A 103 18.62 24.13 -10.39
CA ALA A 103 19.62 24.78 -11.24
C ALA A 103 20.66 25.45 -10.33
N ARG A 104 21.93 25.08 -10.50
CA ARG A 104 23.04 25.74 -9.79
C ARG A 104 23.01 27.22 -10.18
N ALA A 105 22.80 28.08 -9.19
CA ALA A 105 22.93 29.53 -9.30
C ALA A 105 24.40 29.93 -9.54
#